data_AF-A0A3N5RVZ1-F1
#
_entry.id   AF-A0A3N5RVZ1-F1
#
_cell.length_a   1.000
_cell.length_b   1.000
_cell.length_c   1.000
_cell.angle_alpha   90.00
_cell.angle_beta   90.00
_cell.angle_gamma   90.00
#
_symmetry.space_group_name_H-M   'P 1'
#
loop_
_entity.id
_entity.type
_entity.pdbx_description
1 polymer ?
#
loop_
_entity_poly.entity_id
_entity_poly.type
_entity_poly.pdbx_seq_one_letter_code
_entity_poly.pdbx_strand_id
1 'polypeptide(L)'
;MLAEDLNVAFPVTFWTIRSDAAPDLLPSPLRRQGKSPFGPREDRGPDPIWIDRNHVVFPRNTEYEIFSVDGTPHVLGAMFLLNHRSIFTDRAPPVAGIAERARAEGALLDLDKHSWPWSMMLVPVARVDLFELSNNSVWRTNFGFNQAPRSLPKWMDVEHETPTTLTEWGWLNYGWQIYYALLNCGFRLAPTAGTASGVHPVPLGFSRVYVHTGDAFDADRWLAGLKAGRSFVTTGPMLFATVDGRLPGEEFEFGAGESRRVTVDIETVSEREVSAIEILVNGVVAASIAPDSTKTSQGAWKVSARRVIELRESSWVAVRCVEPRDDGRKRFAHTAPWRVSIGGRPINPRREQVEYFVGLMESEIQRNREILKPEALAEFQQALKIYRELLPRAR
;
A
#
# COMPACT_ATOMS: atom_id res chain seq x y z
N MET A 1 3.44 -1.15 -25.15
CA MET A 1 4.20 -1.21 -23.87
C MET A 1 3.95 -2.61 -23.30
N LEU A 2 4.98 -3.41 -23.05
CA LEU A 2 4.80 -4.74 -22.46
C LEU A 2 4.39 -4.51 -21.00
N ALA A 3 3.14 -4.78 -20.64
CA ALA A 3 2.60 -4.51 -19.32
C ALA A 3 3.24 -5.36 -18.19
N GLU A 4 4.34 -6.05 -18.44
CA GLU A 4 5.04 -6.97 -17.52
C GLU A 4 6.55 -6.65 -17.45
N ASP A 5 6.99 -5.54 -18.05
CA ASP A 5 8.38 -5.07 -17.99
C ASP A 5 8.64 -4.31 -16.68
N LEU A 6 9.27 -4.98 -15.70
CA LEU A 6 9.53 -4.42 -14.39
C LEU A 6 10.93 -3.81 -14.29
N ASN A 7 11.00 -2.49 -14.28
CA ASN A 7 12.24 -1.74 -14.17
C ASN A 7 12.96 -1.91 -12.82
N VAL A 8 12.20 -2.11 -11.73
CA VAL A 8 12.74 -2.17 -10.36
C VAL A 8 12.20 -3.39 -9.62
N ALA A 9 13.07 -4.12 -8.93
CA ALA A 9 12.68 -5.25 -8.08
C ALA A 9 13.36 -5.22 -6.69
N PHE A 10 12.60 -5.67 -5.68
CA PHE A 10 13.03 -5.80 -4.28
C PHE A 10 12.87 -7.26 -3.81
N PRO A 11 13.80 -8.17 -4.13
CA PRO A 11 13.74 -9.53 -3.62
C PRO A 11 13.86 -9.54 -2.09
N VAL A 12 13.08 -10.37 -1.40
CA VAL A 12 13.25 -10.61 0.03
C VAL A 12 14.52 -11.40 0.25
N THR A 13 15.48 -10.81 0.94
CA THR A 13 16.82 -11.39 1.16
C THR A 13 16.94 -11.90 2.58
N PHE A 14 16.55 -11.10 3.56
CA PHE A 14 16.50 -11.53 4.96
C PHE A 14 15.05 -11.69 5.40
N TRP A 15 14.77 -12.72 6.17
CA TRP A 15 13.41 -13.00 6.60
C TRP A 15 13.39 -13.72 7.95
N THR A 16 12.42 -13.38 8.78
CA THR A 16 12.12 -14.14 10.01
C THR A 16 10.63 -14.32 10.17
N ILE A 17 10.24 -15.46 10.73
CA ILE A 17 8.86 -15.77 11.10
C ILE A 17 8.61 -15.90 12.60
N ARG A 18 9.65 -15.62 13.40
CA ARG A 18 9.64 -15.82 14.85
C ARG A 18 10.13 -14.57 15.53
N SER A 19 9.50 -14.22 16.66
CA SER A 19 9.94 -13.05 17.43
C SER A 19 11.27 -13.25 18.16
N ASP A 20 11.70 -14.50 18.37
CA ASP A 20 12.91 -14.85 19.09
C ASP A 20 14.12 -15.07 18.17
N ALA A 21 13.96 -14.84 16.86
CA ALA A 21 14.99 -15.02 15.86
C ALA A 21 15.20 -13.73 15.03
N ALA A 22 16.47 -13.42 14.77
CA ALA A 22 16.84 -12.39 13.81
C ALA A 22 16.47 -12.85 12.39
N PRO A 23 16.17 -11.91 11.46
CA PRO A 23 16.07 -12.23 10.04
C PRO A 23 17.32 -12.94 9.52
N ASP A 24 17.13 -14.01 8.75
CA ASP A 24 18.22 -14.81 8.20
C ASP A 24 18.04 -15.10 6.70
N LEU A 25 19.03 -15.78 6.14
CA LEU A 25 19.09 -16.16 4.73
C LEU A 25 18.46 -17.54 4.47
N LEU A 26 17.94 -18.22 5.49
CA LEU A 26 17.46 -19.58 5.34
C LEU A 26 16.18 -19.61 4.50
N PRO A 27 15.98 -20.68 3.70
CA PRO A 27 14.76 -20.84 2.93
C PRO A 27 13.52 -20.86 3.81
N SER A 28 12.37 -20.52 3.22
CA SER A 28 11.11 -20.61 3.95
C SER A 28 10.85 -22.02 4.47
N PRO A 29 10.64 -22.21 5.79
CA PRO A 29 10.26 -23.49 6.36
C PRO A 29 8.77 -23.79 6.12
N LEU A 30 8.01 -22.84 5.56
CA LEU A 30 6.57 -22.95 5.30
C LEU A 30 6.24 -23.60 3.95
N ARG A 31 7.25 -23.94 3.14
CA ARG A 31 7.06 -24.56 1.83
C ARG A 31 6.51 -25.98 1.97
N ARG A 32 5.30 -26.21 1.48
CA ARG A 32 4.68 -27.55 1.42
C ARG A 32 5.43 -28.52 0.51
N GLN A 33 6.15 -28.01 -0.50
CA GLN A 33 6.95 -28.79 -1.44
C GLN A 33 8.34 -29.18 -0.90
N GLY A 34 8.58 -29.01 0.42
CA GLY A 34 9.86 -29.28 1.06
C GLY A 34 10.86 -28.12 0.98
N LYS A 35 12.15 -28.40 1.18
CA LYS A 35 13.22 -27.38 1.15
C LYS A 35 13.27 -26.68 -0.22
N SER A 36 13.63 -25.40 -0.22
CA SER A 36 13.83 -24.65 -1.47
C SER A 36 14.89 -25.35 -2.33
N PRO A 37 14.61 -25.61 -3.63
CA PRO A 37 15.60 -26.20 -4.53
C PRO A 37 16.78 -25.26 -4.81
N PHE A 38 16.63 -23.97 -4.51
CA PHE A 38 17.67 -22.95 -4.69
C PHE A 38 18.61 -22.81 -3.48
N GLY A 39 18.38 -23.56 -2.39
CA GLY A 39 19.15 -23.42 -1.16
C GLY A 39 18.86 -22.09 -0.43
N PRO A 40 19.70 -21.74 0.57
CA PRO A 40 19.65 -20.45 1.24
C PRO A 40 19.77 -19.27 0.26
N ARG A 41 19.17 -18.14 0.63
CA ARG A 41 19.33 -16.86 -0.07
C ARG A 41 20.77 -16.37 0.06
N GLU A 42 21.15 -15.44 -0.80
CA GLU A 42 22.48 -14.83 -0.84
C GLU A 42 22.36 -13.33 -0.57
N ASP A 43 23.13 -12.81 0.38
CA ASP A 43 23.28 -11.36 0.56
C ASP A 43 24.30 -10.82 -0.43
N ARG A 44 23.82 -10.08 -1.44
CA ARG A 44 24.66 -9.53 -2.53
C ARG A 44 25.18 -8.13 -2.26
N GLY A 45 25.14 -7.65 -1.02
CA GLY A 45 25.53 -6.28 -0.70
C GLY A 45 24.36 -5.30 -0.78
N PRO A 46 24.57 -4.02 -0.43
CA PRO A 46 23.54 -2.99 -0.50
C PRO A 46 23.50 -2.25 -1.84
N ASP A 47 24.42 -2.56 -2.76
CA ASP A 47 24.57 -1.84 -4.01
C ASP A 47 23.58 -2.36 -5.08
N PRO A 48 22.98 -1.46 -5.89
CA PRO A 48 22.04 -1.88 -6.93
C PRO A 48 22.71 -2.79 -7.97
N ILE A 49 22.04 -3.87 -8.34
CA ILE A 49 22.46 -4.78 -9.41
C ILE A 49 21.76 -4.36 -10.69
N TRP A 50 22.51 -3.76 -11.60
CA TRP A 50 22.02 -3.34 -12.91
C TRP A 50 22.01 -4.50 -13.90
N ILE A 51 20.86 -4.74 -14.51
CA ILE A 51 20.68 -5.74 -15.57
C ILE A 51 20.90 -5.09 -16.94
N ASP A 52 20.32 -3.90 -17.13
CA ASP A 52 20.59 -3.00 -18.25
C ASP A 52 20.29 -1.55 -17.83
N ARG A 53 20.29 -0.60 -18.77
CA ARG A 53 20.08 0.84 -18.51
C ARG A 53 18.75 1.19 -17.82
N ASN A 54 17.73 0.34 -17.90
CA ASN A 54 16.38 0.58 -17.41
C ASN A 54 15.94 -0.45 -16.36
N HIS A 55 16.79 -1.41 -15.99
CA HIS A 55 16.44 -2.54 -15.15
C HIS A 55 17.43 -2.71 -14.01
N VAL A 56 16.94 -2.61 -12.77
CA VAL A 56 17.74 -2.66 -11.56
C VAL A 56 17.08 -3.50 -10.47
N VAL A 57 17.90 -4.28 -9.76
CA VAL A 57 17.50 -4.99 -8.55
C VAL A 57 18.14 -4.30 -7.36
N PHE A 58 17.35 -3.95 -6.34
CA PHE A 58 17.86 -3.54 -5.03
C PHE A 58 17.93 -4.79 -4.14
N PRO A 59 19.12 -5.38 -3.95
CA PRO A 59 19.22 -6.77 -3.49
C PRO A 59 19.10 -6.94 -1.97
N ARG A 60 19.12 -5.87 -1.18
CA ARG A 60 19.11 -5.95 0.29
C ARG A 60 17.77 -5.45 0.85
N ASN A 61 16.89 -6.40 1.15
CA ASN A 61 15.58 -6.18 1.75
C ASN A 61 15.33 -7.19 2.86
N THR A 62 14.62 -6.77 3.90
CA THR A 62 14.28 -7.59 5.06
C THR A 62 12.78 -7.61 5.26
N GLU A 63 12.22 -8.79 5.52
CA GLU A 63 10.84 -8.93 5.94
C GLU A 63 10.79 -9.54 7.35
N TYR A 64 10.06 -8.88 8.24
CA TYR A 64 9.66 -9.41 9.55
C TYR A 64 8.24 -9.93 9.45
N GLU A 65 8.04 -11.24 9.25
CA GLU A 65 6.73 -11.87 9.05
C GLU A 65 6.34 -12.78 10.24
N ILE A 66 5.98 -12.19 11.37
CA ILE A 66 5.90 -12.90 12.65
C ILE A 66 4.64 -13.77 12.76
N PHE A 67 4.85 -15.09 12.74
CA PHE A 67 3.82 -16.12 12.97
C PHE A 67 3.88 -16.75 14.37
N SER A 68 4.96 -16.51 15.12
CA SER A 68 5.12 -17.02 16.49
C SER A 68 5.88 -16.03 17.38
N VAL A 69 5.49 -15.99 18.65
CA VAL A 69 6.11 -15.17 19.68
C VAL A 69 6.71 -16.07 20.75
N ASP A 70 8.03 -15.98 20.95
CA ASP A 70 8.80 -16.75 21.94
C ASP A 70 8.42 -18.25 21.94
N GLY A 71 8.34 -18.83 20.73
CA GLY A 71 7.99 -20.25 20.50
C GLY A 71 6.49 -20.58 20.51
N THR A 72 5.63 -19.63 20.88
CA THR A 72 4.17 -19.81 20.89
C THR A 72 3.54 -19.37 19.55
N PRO A 73 2.72 -20.20 18.89
CA PRO A 73 2.00 -19.79 17.67
C PRO A 73 1.12 -18.56 17.93
N HIS A 74 1.45 -17.44 17.31
CA HIS A 74 0.75 -16.17 17.48
C HIS A 74 1.11 -15.21 16.34
N VAL A 75 0.19 -15.03 15.41
CA VAL A 75 0.41 -14.16 14.24
C VAL A 75 0.32 -12.70 14.64
N LEU A 76 1.32 -11.91 14.28
CA LEU A 76 1.31 -10.44 14.41
C LEU A 76 1.17 -9.79 13.04
N GLY A 77 2.07 -10.13 12.13
CA GLY A 77 1.95 -9.79 10.72
C GLY A 77 3.30 -9.59 10.02
N ALA A 78 3.32 -8.75 8.98
CA ALA A 78 4.48 -8.47 8.13
C ALA A 78 4.88 -6.99 8.19
N MET A 79 6.18 -6.70 8.15
CA MET A 79 6.75 -5.39 7.86
C MET A 79 7.97 -5.57 6.97
N PHE A 80 8.04 -4.80 5.88
CA PHE A 80 9.18 -4.82 4.96
C PHE A 80 10.08 -3.61 5.17
N LEU A 81 11.39 -3.87 5.14
CA LEU A 81 12.44 -2.86 5.05
C LEU A 81 13.06 -3.00 3.65
N LEU A 82 12.83 -2.01 2.80
CA LEU A 82 13.27 -2.03 1.40
C LEU A 82 14.50 -1.16 1.20
N ASN A 83 15.52 -1.71 0.52
CA ASN A 83 16.76 -1.03 0.17
C ASN A 83 17.53 -0.47 1.39
N HIS A 84 17.64 -1.29 2.45
CA HIS A 84 18.45 -0.94 3.61
C HIS A 84 19.95 -1.23 3.36
N ARG A 85 20.83 -0.57 4.11
CA ARG A 85 22.28 -0.59 3.87
C ARG A 85 23.01 -1.61 4.73
N SER A 86 22.57 -1.85 5.97
CA SER A 86 23.22 -2.80 6.88
C SER A 86 22.37 -4.04 7.16
N ILE A 87 22.96 -5.12 7.66
CA ILE A 87 22.20 -6.31 8.05
C ILE A 87 21.50 -6.06 9.40
N PHE A 88 20.22 -6.39 9.46
CA PHE A 88 19.42 -6.29 10.68
C PHE A 88 19.50 -7.60 11.47
N THR A 89 20.01 -7.51 12.69
CA THR A 89 20.09 -8.64 13.64
C THR A 89 19.10 -8.48 14.80
N ASP A 90 18.41 -7.36 14.83
CA ASP A 90 17.40 -7.04 15.84
C ASP A 90 16.16 -7.93 15.64
N ARG A 91 15.60 -8.37 16.77
CA ARG A 91 14.39 -9.19 16.82
C ARG A 91 13.16 -8.30 16.94
N ALA A 92 12.03 -8.74 16.40
CA ALA A 92 10.78 -8.00 16.44
C ALA A 92 9.62 -8.86 16.97
N PRO A 93 8.65 -8.28 17.71
CA PRO A 93 8.63 -6.90 18.22
C PRO A 93 9.54 -6.72 19.46
N PRO A 94 9.91 -5.48 19.86
CA PRO A 94 9.45 -4.17 19.35
C PRO A 94 10.03 -3.80 17.96
N VAL A 95 9.35 -2.93 17.22
CA VAL A 95 9.70 -2.54 15.84
C VAL A 95 10.20 -1.10 15.68
N ALA A 96 9.94 -0.21 16.64
CA ALA A 96 10.21 1.22 16.49
C ALA A 96 11.69 1.51 16.22
N GLY A 97 12.60 0.91 17.00
CA GLY A 97 14.05 1.07 16.83
C GLY A 97 14.57 0.48 15.51
N ILE A 98 14.00 -0.66 15.08
CA ILE A 98 14.30 -1.29 13.79
C ILE A 98 13.93 -0.31 12.66
N ALA A 99 12.72 0.24 12.72
CA ALA A 99 12.21 1.17 11.73
C ALA A 99 13.04 2.47 11.69
N GLU A 100 13.41 3.02 12.85
CA GLU A 100 14.29 4.19 12.98
C GLU A 100 15.64 3.98 12.30
N ARG A 101 16.31 2.86 12.58
CA ARG A 101 17.56 2.49 11.92
C ARG A 101 17.39 2.35 10.41
N ALA A 102 16.35 1.65 9.96
CA ALA A 102 16.08 1.47 8.53
C ALA A 102 15.89 2.81 7.81
N ARG A 103 15.11 3.73 8.38
CA ARG A 103 14.94 5.08 7.79
C ARG A 103 16.22 5.91 7.82
N ALA A 104 17.06 5.77 8.84
CA ALA A 104 18.36 6.45 8.88
C ALA A 104 19.29 5.98 7.75
N GLU A 105 19.09 4.77 7.23
CA GLU A 105 19.79 4.22 6.07
C GLU A 105 19.14 4.57 4.73
N GLY A 106 18.02 5.32 4.74
CA GLY A 106 17.26 5.68 3.54
C GLY A 106 16.30 4.60 3.04
N ALA A 107 16.09 3.53 3.82
CA ALA A 107 15.17 2.46 3.47
C ALA A 107 13.71 2.97 3.44
N LEU A 108 12.88 2.31 2.62
CA LEU A 108 11.43 2.49 2.62
C LEU A 108 10.79 1.39 3.48
N LEU A 109 9.79 1.76 4.27
CA LEU A 109 9.01 0.80 5.03
C LEU A 109 7.67 0.54 4.35
N ASP A 110 7.39 -0.73 4.07
CA ASP A 110 6.16 -1.17 3.39
C ASP A 110 5.29 -2.06 4.29
N LEU A 111 3.99 -1.81 4.21
CA LEU A 111 2.93 -2.61 4.80
C LEU A 111 2.24 -3.50 3.74
N ASP A 112 2.69 -4.75 3.65
CA ASP A 112 2.16 -5.78 2.74
C ASP A 112 0.68 -6.13 3.05
N LYS A 113 0.37 -6.40 4.32
CA LYS A 113 -0.96 -6.92 4.72
C LYS A 113 -1.70 -5.99 5.65
N HIS A 114 -2.58 -5.19 5.08
CA HIS A 114 -3.38 -4.19 5.80
C HIS A 114 -4.41 -4.76 6.79
N SER A 115 -4.78 -6.04 6.68
CA SER A 115 -5.73 -6.72 7.58
C SER A 115 -5.07 -7.46 8.75
N TRP A 116 -3.75 -7.47 8.83
CA TRP A 116 -3.04 -8.26 9.83
C TRP A 116 -2.97 -7.59 11.20
N PRO A 117 -2.88 -8.38 12.30
CA PRO A 117 -3.11 -7.88 13.65
C PRO A 117 -2.30 -6.64 14.05
N TRP A 118 -1.00 -6.60 13.74
CA TRP A 118 -0.16 -5.46 14.12
C TRP A 118 -0.14 -4.32 13.10
N SER A 119 -0.81 -4.47 11.95
CA SER A 119 -0.62 -3.60 10.78
C SER A 119 -1.00 -2.16 11.07
N MET A 120 -2.10 -1.95 11.79
CA MET A 120 -2.52 -0.59 12.18
C MET A 120 -1.68 -0.02 13.34
N MET A 121 -0.96 -0.84 14.10
CA MET A 121 0.06 -0.34 15.05
C MET A 121 1.30 0.16 14.29
N LEU A 122 1.73 -0.57 13.25
CA LEU A 122 2.92 -0.23 12.47
C LEU A 122 2.81 1.17 11.83
N VAL A 123 1.64 1.56 11.33
CA VAL A 123 1.47 2.84 10.63
C VAL A 123 1.99 4.04 11.43
N PRO A 124 1.52 4.30 12.67
CA PRO A 124 2.04 5.40 13.49
C PRO A 124 3.38 5.10 14.19
N VAL A 125 3.65 3.86 14.60
CA VAL A 125 4.84 3.52 15.41
C VAL A 125 6.07 3.33 14.52
N ALA A 126 5.94 2.49 13.51
CA ALA A 126 6.98 2.26 12.51
C ALA A 126 6.94 3.30 11.38
N ARG A 127 6.08 4.34 11.44
CA ARG A 127 5.98 5.43 10.44
C ARG A 127 6.16 4.90 9.02
N VAL A 128 5.33 3.93 8.67
CA VAL A 128 5.35 3.23 7.39
C VAL A 128 5.27 4.24 6.25
N ASP A 129 6.04 4.05 5.18
CA ASP A 129 6.04 4.93 4.00
C ASP A 129 5.02 4.46 2.94
N LEU A 130 4.84 3.14 2.81
CA LEU A 130 4.18 2.50 1.68
C LEU A 130 3.03 1.58 2.13
N PHE A 131 1.97 1.51 1.32
CA PHE A 131 0.79 0.66 1.57
C PHE A 131 0.42 -0.11 0.30
N GLU A 132 0.44 -1.45 0.35
CA GLU A 132 0.11 -2.26 -0.82
C GLU A 132 -1.41 -2.25 -1.10
N LEU A 133 -1.85 -1.38 -2.02
CA LEU A 133 -3.23 -1.37 -2.53
C LEU A 133 -3.53 -2.59 -3.41
N SER A 134 -2.50 -3.18 -3.99
CA SER A 134 -2.57 -4.49 -4.65
C SER A 134 -1.52 -5.40 -4.05
N ASN A 135 -1.87 -6.03 -2.94
CA ASN A 135 -0.96 -6.90 -2.22
C ASN A 135 -0.92 -8.33 -2.76
N ASN A 136 -0.13 -9.16 -2.10
CA ASN A 136 0.13 -10.54 -2.48
C ASN A 136 -1.10 -11.49 -2.46
N SER A 137 -2.27 -11.01 -2.03
CA SER A 137 -3.56 -11.70 -2.16
C SER A 137 -4.28 -11.43 -3.49
N VAL A 138 -3.88 -10.42 -4.26
CA VAL A 138 -4.49 -10.06 -5.54
C VAL A 138 -3.81 -10.83 -6.67
N TRP A 139 -4.47 -11.88 -7.16
CA TRP A 139 -3.84 -12.84 -8.08
C TRP A 139 -4.22 -12.63 -9.53
N ARG A 140 -3.42 -13.14 -10.48
CA ARG A 140 -3.86 -13.23 -11.88
C ARG A 140 -4.90 -14.32 -12.09
N THR A 141 -4.99 -15.29 -11.19
CA THR A 141 -5.93 -16.43 -11.18
C THR A 141 -7.01 -16.27 -10.08
N ASN A 142 -7.80 -17.31 -9.83
CA ASN A 142 -8.86 -17.33 -8.82
C ASN A 142 -8.37 -16.86 -7.45
N PHE A 143 -9.13 -15.97 -6.82
CA PHE A 143 -8.81 -15.39 -5.52
C PHE A 143 -8.85 -16.43 -4.39
N GLY A 144 -7.71 -16.66 -3.73
CA GLY A 144 -7.56 -17.73 -2.74
C GLY A 144 -7.67 -17.31 -1.27
N PHE A 145 -7.43 -16.03 -0.94
CA PHE A 145 -7.43 -15.52 0.43
C PHE A 145 -8.70 -14.73 0.75
N ASN A 146 -9.83 -15.42 0.75
CA ASN A 146 -11.15 -14.80 0.81
C ASN A 146 -11.72 -14.61 2.22
N GLN A 147 -11.05 -15.06 3.28
CA GLN A 147 -11.57 -14.90 4.64
C GLN A 147 -11.65 -13.43 5.02
N ALA A 148 -12.83 -13.01 5.49
CA ALA A 148 -13.02 -11.65 5.97
C ALA A 148 -12.10 -11.40 7.19
N PRO A 149 -11.50 -10.20 7.30
CA PRO A 149 -10.74 -9.81 8.48
C PRO A 149 -11.61 -9.95 9.74
N ARG A 150 -10.99 -10.40 10.85
CA ARG A 150 -11.69 -10.55 12.14
C ARG A 150 -12.39 -9.27 12.59
N SER A 151 -11.77 -8.13 12.30
CA SER A 151 -12.25 -6.78 12.60
C SER A 151 -12.69 -6.07 11.32
N LEU A 152 -13.59 -6.65 10.53
CA LEU A 152 -14.18 -5.93 9.40
C LEU A 152 -14.98 -4.71 9.93
N PRO A 153 -14.67 -3.47 9.50
CA PRO A 153 -15.37 -2.29 10.00
C PRO A 153 -16.82 -2.25 9.54
N LYS A 154 -17.74 -1.93 10.46
CA LYS A 154 -19.19 -1.88 10.18
C LYS A 154 -19.62 -0.81 9.18
N TRP A 155 -18.80 0.22 9.00
CA TRP A 155 -19.07 1.33 8.08
C TRP A 155 -18.71 1.01 6.62
N MET A 156 -18.03 -0.12 6.38
CA MET A 156 -17.67 -0.55 5.03
C MET A 156 -18.77 -1.42 4.43
N ASP A 157 -19.27 -1.02 3.27
CA ASP A 157 -20.10 -1.87 2.41
C ASP A 157 -19.20 -2.52 1.37
N VAL A 158 -18.71 -3.73 1.67
CA VAL A 158 -17.82 -4.51 0.79
C VAL A 158 -18.52 -5.77 0.32
N GLU A 159 -18.15 -6.24 -0.87
CA GLU A 159 -18.81 -7.38 -1.50
C GLU A 159 -18.41 -8.72 -0.82
N HIS A 160 -19.43 -9.51 -0.45
CA HIS A 160 -19.27 -10.79 0.22
C HIS A 160 -19.72 -11.95 -0.68
N GLU A 161 -18.95 -13.04 -0.68
CA GLU A 161 -19.38 -14.33 -1.24
C GLU A 161 -20.25 -15.08 -0.20
N THR A 162 -19.84 -15.01 1.07
CA THR A 162 -20.55 -15.58 2.22
C THR A 162 -20.45 -14.61 3.40
N PRO A 163 -21.21 -14.79 4.50
CA PRO A 163 -21.09 -13.94 5.68
C PRO A 163 -19.67 -13.84 6.26
N THR A 164 -18.81 -14.82 6.01
CA THR A 164 -17.43 -14.84 6.53
C THR A 164 -16.35 -14.71 5.44
N THR A 165 -16.72 -14.60 4.16
CA THR A 165 -15.76 -14.49 3.05
C THR A 165 -16.09 -13.36 2.10
N LEU A 166 -15.08 -12.60 1.69
CA LEU A 166 -15.15 -11.53 0.71
C LEU A 166 -14.95 -12.07 -0.71
N THR A 167 -15.55 -11.41 -1.69
CA THR A 167 -15.13 -11.60 -3.10
C THR A 167 -13.78 -10.90 -3.33
N GLU A 168 -13.13 -11.13 -4.47
CA GLU A 168 -11.91 -10.38 -4.83
C GLU A 168 -12.18 -8.86 -4.85
N TRP A 169 -13.36 -8.47 -5.32
CA TRP A 169 -13.76 -7.06 -5.33
C TRP A 169 -14.01 -6.52 -3.91
N GLY A 170 -14.64 -7.32 -3.04
CA GLY A 170 -14.79 -6.98 -1.63
C GLY A 170 -13.44 -6.78 -0.93
N TRP A 171 -12.46 -7.66 -1.19
CA TRP A 171 -11.10 -7.54 -0.65
C TRP A 171 -10.38 -6.26 -1.11
N LEU A 172 -10.42 -5.96 -2.41
CA LEU A 172 -9.85 -4.73 -2.96
C LEU A 172 -10.46 -3.48 -2.33
N ASN A 173 -11.80 -3.43 -2.25
CA ASN A 173 -12.49 -2.28 -1.65
C ASN A 173 -12.23 -2.15 -0.15
N TYR A 174 -12.12 -3.27 0.58
CA TYR A 174 -11.72 -3.26 1.97
C TYR A 174 -10.34 -2.61 2.13
N GLY A 175 -9.34 -3.07 1.36
CA GLY A 175 -7.99 -2.50 1.40
C GLY A 175 -7.94 -1.02 1.04
N TRP A 176 -8.66 -0.61 0.00
CA TRP A 176 -8.79 0.79 -0.40
C TRP A 176 -9.41 1.65 0.70
N GLN A 177 -10.50 1.19 1.30
CA GLN A 177 -11.18 1.98 2.32
C GLN A 177 -10.37 2.06 3.62
N ILE A 178 -9.59 1.04 3.99
CA ILE A 178 -8.59 1.14 5.09
C ILE A 178 -7.53 2.19 4.74
N TYR A 179 -6.97 2.14 3.53
CA TYR A 179 -6.01 3.13 3.07
C TYR A 179 -6.58 4.56 3.15
N TYR A 180 -7.81 4.76 2.67
CA TYR A 180 -8.49 6.06 2.73
C TYR A 180 -8.71 6.54 4.16
N ALA A 181 -9.10 5.65 5.08
CA ALA A 181 -9.26 5.97 6.49
C ALA A 181 -7.93 6.43 7.13
N LEU A 182 -6.81 5.79 6.78
CA LEU A 182 -5.48 6.21 7.23
C LEU A 182 -5.08 7.58 6.64
N LEU A 183 -5.34 7.82 5.35
CA LEU A 183 -5.10 9.13 4.73
C LEU A 183 -5.94 10.23 5.38
N ASN A 184 -7.21 9.94 5.67
CA ASN A 184 -8.12 10.86 6.37
C ASN A 184 -7.64 11.20 7.79
N CYS A 185 -6.99 10.24 8.47
CA CYS A 185 -6.33 10.47 9.76
C CYS A 185 -5.09 11.37 9.67
N GLY A 186 -4.60 11.64 8.45
CA GLY A 186 -3.44 12.48 8.18
C GLY A 186 -2.15 11.71 7.92
N PHE A 187 -2.18 10.37 7.92
CA PHE A 187 -1.00 9.56 7.64
C PHE A 187 -0.51 9.76 6.20
N ARG A 188 0.82 9.69 6.03
CA ARG A 188 1.51 9.90 4.76
C ARG A 188 1.96 8.58 4.18
N LEU A 189 1.10 7.97 3.36
CA LEU A 189 1.31 6.64 2.77
C LEU A 189 1.21 6.73 1.24
N ALA A 190 2.25 6.31 0.53
CA ALA A 190 2.20 6.13 -0.91
C ALA A 190 1.70 4.71 -1.26
N PRO A 191 0.84 4.56 -2.27
CA PRO A 191 0.34 3.25 -2.63
C PRO A 191 1.39 2.44 -3.40
N THR A 192 1.48 1.15 -3.07
CA THR A 192 2.38 0.16 -3.70
C THR A 192 1.63 -1.10 -4.11
N ALA A 193 2.39 -2.04 -4.67
CA ALA A 193 1.92 -3.37 -5.01
C ALA A 193 3.05 -4.39 -4.91
N GLY A 194 2.74 -5.57 -4.40
CA GLY A 194 3.63 -6.71 -4.29
C GLY A 194 2.95 -7.99 -4.73
N THR A 195 3.51 -8.72 -5.69
CA THR A 195 2.92 -9.99 -6.18
C THR A 195 3.34 -11.22 -5.37
N ALA A 196 4.40 -11.10 -4.55
CA ALA A 196 5.08 -12.23 -3.92
C ALA A 196 5.39 -13.39 -4.89
N SER A 197 5.84 -13.03 -6.09
CA SER A 197 6.20 -13.99 -7.13
C SER A 197 7.29 -14.95 -6.66
N GLY A 198 7.12 -16.23 -6.95
CA GLY A 198 7.95 -17.33 -6.42
C GLY A 198 7.33 -18.03 -5.20
N VAL A 199 6.33 -17.41 -4.54
CA VAL A 199 5.53 -18.03 -3.45
C VAL A 199 4.08 -18.23 -3.87
N HIS A 200 3.48 -17.26 -4.55
CA HIS A 200 2.10 -17.33 -5.04
C HIS A 200 2.02 -17.58 -6.56
N PRO A 201 0.88 -18.10 -7.08
CA PRO A 201 0.69 -18.40 -8.50
C PRO A 201 0.45 -17.12 -9.33
N VAL A 202 1.31 -16.13 -9.15
CA VAL A 202 1.20 -14.79 -9.73
C VAL A 202 2.52 -14.46 -10.45
N PRO A 203 2.49 -14.14 -11.75
CA PRO A 203 3.69 -13.77 -12.48
C PRO A 203 4.24 -12.46 -11.94
N LEU A 204 5.56 -12.29 -12.06
CA LEU A 204 6.25 -11.09 -11.65
C LEU A 204 5.65 -9.88 -12.38
N GLY A 205 5.29 -8.84 -11.64
CA GLY A 205 4.77 -7.59 -12.20
C GLY A 205 3.30 -7.60 -12.57
N PHE A 206 2.54 -8.65 -12.24
CA PHE A 206 1.09 -8.64 -12.40
C PHE A 206 0.44 -7.45 -11.66
N SER A 207 0.71 -7.33 -10.36
CA SER A 207 0.47 -6.14 -9.56
C SER A 207 1.76 -5.33 -9.54
N ARG A 208 1.66 -4.03 -9.83
CA ARG A 208 2.84 -3.17 -10.02
C ARG A 208 2.54 -1.72 -9.70
N VAL A 209 3.60 -0.97 -9.45
CA VAL A 209 3.57 0.49 -9.30
C VAL A 209 4.43 1.11 -10.39
N TYR A 210 3.88 2.09 -11.09
CA TYR A 210 4.65 2.95 -11.99
C TYR A 210 5.05 4.20 -11.24
N VAL A 211 6.30 4.63 -11.40
CA VAL A 211 6.87 5.80 -10.73
C VAL A 211 7.50 6.70 -11.77
N HIS A 212 7.21 8.00 -11.69
CA HIS A 212 7.75 8.99 -12.60
C HIS A 212 9.19 9.41 -12.23
N THR A 213 10.15 9.12 -13.11
CA THR A 213 11.58 9.47 -12.95
C THR A 213 12.03 10.68 -13.78
N GLY A 214 11.14 11.25 -14.61
CA GLY A 214 11.45 12.27 -15.61
C GLY A 214 11.60 11.67 -17.02
N ASP A 215 12.45 12.29 -17.85
CA ASP A 215 12.62 11.91 -19.25
C ASP A 215 13.37 10.57 -19.45
N ALA A 216 14.10 10.13 -18.42
CA ALA A 216 14.86 8.88 -18.44
C ALA A 216 14.69 8.12 -17.12
N PHE A 217 14.93 6.81 -17.17
CA PHE A 217 14.99 5.99 -15.97
C PHE A 217 16.18 6.39 -15.10
N ASP A 218 15.93 6.47 -13.79
CA ASP A 218 16.96 6.72 -12.78
C ASP A 218 16.50 6.07 -11.46
N ALA A 219 17.35 5.22 -10.90
CA ALA A 219 16.99 4.36 -9.77
C ALA A 219 16.78 5.17 -8.47
N ASP A 220 17.58 6.20 -8.23
CA ASP A 220 17.46 7.05 -7.04
C ASP A 220 16.22 7.94 -7.12
N ARG A 221 15.93 8.49 -8.31
CA ARG A 221 14.67 9.22 -8.58
C ARG A 221 13.47 8.31 -8.50
N TRP A 222 13.60 7.03 -8.85
CA TRP A 222 12.52 6.05 -8.68
C TRP A 222 12.20 5.86 -7.20
N LEU A 223 13.21 5.63 -6.35
CA LEU A 223 13.01 5.51 -4.89
C LEU A 223 12.40 6.78 -4.28
N ALA A 224 12.95 7.95 -4.62
CA ALA A 224 12.47 9.24 -4.13
C ALA A 224 11.06 9.56 -4.67
N GLY A 225 10.78 9.20 -5.92
CA GLY A 225 9.48 9.36 -6.55
C GLY A 225 8.43 8.47 -5.91
N LEU A 226 8.77 7.22 -5.59
CA LEU A 226 7.86 6.30 -4.91
C LEU A 226 7.50 6.84 -3.53
N LYS A 227 8.51 7.23 -2.74
CA LYS A 227 8.31 7.83 -1.41
C LYS A 227 7.46 9.10 -1.46
N ALA A 228 7.65 9.92 -2.48
CA ALA A 228 6.87 11.14 -2.69
C ALA A 228 5.45 10.86 -3.23
N GLY A 229 5.14 9.63 -3.65
CA GLY A 229 3.86 9.31 -4.29
C GLY A 229 3.75 9.81 -5.74
N ARG A 230 4.85 10.03 -6.46
CA ARG A 230 4.82 10.32 -7.91
C ARG A 230 4.53 9.05 -8.72
N SER A 231 3.41 8.41 -8.39
CA SER A 231 3.13 7.04 -8.79
C SER A 231 1.64 6.73 -8.98
N PHE A 232 1.38 5.60 -9.64
CA PHE A 232 0.09 4.91 -9.59
C PHE A 232 0.30 3.40 -9.52
N VAL A 233 -0.57 2.72 -8.79
CA VAL A 233 -0.63 1.27 -8.70
C VAL A 233 -1.59 0.74 -9.76
N THR A 234 -1.27 -0.41 -10.35
CA THR A 234 -2.14 -1.05 -11.35
C THR A 234 -2.02 -2.57 -11.39
N THR A 235 -3.10 -3.20 -11.84
CA THR A 235 -3.16 -4.62 -12.24
C THR A 235 -3.49 -4.81 -13.73
N GLY A 236 -3.46 -3.74 -14.52
CA GLY A 236 -3.79 -3.74 -15.95
C GLY A 236 -3.77 -2.34 -16.55
N PRO A 237 -4.78 -1.50 -16.27
CA PRO A 237 -4.91 -0.16 -16.86
C PRO A 237 -3.73 0.75 -16.54
N MET A 238 -3.30 1.55 -17.51
CA MET A 238 -2.43 2.69 -17.26
C MET A 238 -3.28 3.90 -16.87
N LEU A 239 -2.86 4.65 -15.85
CA LEU A 239 -3.58 5.82 -15.36
C LEU A 239 -2.61 6.99 -15.16
N PHE A 240 -2.74 7.99 -16.02
CA PHE A 240 -2.02 9.24 -15.90
C PHE A 240 -3.01 10.31 -15.47
N ALA A 241 -2.67 11.08 -14.45
CA ALA A 241 -3.50 12.20 -14.03
C ALA A 241 -2.65 13.31 -13.43
N THR A 242 -3.17 14.53 -13.51
CA THR A 242 -2.61 15.72 -12.85
C THR A 242 -3.71 16.53 -12.20
N VAL A 243 -3.37 17.23 -11.12
CA VAL A 243 -4.21 18.27 -10.51
C VAL A 243 -3.52 19.60 -10.75
N ASP A 244 -4.17 20.54 -11.44
CA ASP A 244 -3.60 21.82 -11.87
C ASP A 244 -2.19 21.66 -12.53
N GLY A 245 -2.04 20.63 -13.35
CA GLY A 245 -0.80 20.29 -14.06
C GLY A 245 0.30 19.64 -13.19
N ARG A 246 0.04 19.39 -11.90
CA ARG A 246 0.99 18.73 -10.97
C ARG A 246 0.75 17.23 -10.87
N LEU A 247 1.82 16.46 -10.82
CA LEU A 247 1.81 14.99 -10.69
C LEU A 247 1.28 14.53 -9.33
N PRO A 248 0.83 13.26 -9.20
CA PRO A 248 0.49 12.65 -7.92
C PRO A 248 1.58 12.85 -6.88
N GLY A 249 1.19 12.97 -5.61
CA GLY A 249 2.11 13.22 -4.50
C GLY A 249 2.43 14.69 -4.22
N GLU A 250 2.04 15.62 -5.12
CA GLU A 250 2.20 17.05 -4.86
C GLU A 250 1.34 17.52 -3.67
N GLU A 251 1.87 18.49 -2.91
CA GLU A 251 1.17 19.19 -1.84
C GLU A 251 0.75 20.59 -2.31
N PHE A 252 -0.52 20.91 -2.13
CA PHE A 252 -1.08 22.24 -2.38
C PHE A 252 -1.40 22.93 -1.06
N GLU A 253 -0.98 24.18 -0.93
CA GLU A 253 -1.33 25.03 0.20
C GLU A 253 -2.17 26.21 -0.27
N PHE A 254 -3.33 26.37 0.34
CA PHE A 254 -4.24 27.47 0.07
C PHE A 254 -4.53 28.24 1.35
N GLY A 255 -4.60 29.57 1.24
CA GLY A 255 -5.06 30.42 2.34
C GLY A 255 -6.51 30.12 2.75
N ALA A 256 -6.85 30.46 3.99
CA ALA A 256 -8.22 30.38 4.49
C ALA A 256 -9.17 31.25 3.63
N GLY A 257 -10.43 30.83 3.49
CA GLY A 257 -11.43 31.55 2.70
C GLY A 257 -12.39 30.59 2.01
N GLU A 258 -12.99 31.07 0.91
CA GLU A 258 -13.93 30.31 0.08
C GLU A 258 -13.27 29.09 -0.57
N SER A 259 -14.11 28.19 -1.07
CA SER A 259 -13.72 26.93 -1.69
C SER A 259 -12.71 27.10 -2.84
N ARG A 260 -11.95 26.05 -3.09
CA ARG A 260 -10.92 26.01 -4.13
C ARG A 260 -11.38 25.11 -5.26
N ARG A 261 -11.29 25.62 -6.49
CA ARG A 261 -11.55 24.82 -7.69
C ARG A 261 -10.21 24.39 -8.25
N VAL A 262 -10.03 23.08 -8.39
CA VAL A 262 -8.84 22.49 -9.01
C VAL A 262 -9.25 21.71 -10.24
N THR A 263 -8.41 21.73 -11.27
CA THR A 263 -8.62 21.02 -12.51
C THR A 263 -7.91 19.68 -12.46
N VAL A 264 -8.63 18.61 -12.75
CA VAL A 264 -8.11 17.25 -12.84
C VAL A 264 -8.10 16.85 -14.32
N ASP A 265 -6.91 16.66 -14.87
CA ASP A 265 -6.69 16.11 -16.20
C ASP A 265 -6.33 14.63 -16.07
N ILE A 266 -6.99 13.77 -16.84
CA ILE A 266 -6.90 12.31 -16.73
C ILE A 266 -6.72 11.71 -18.12
N GLU A 267 -5.82 10.74 -18.22
CA GLU A 267 -5.69 9.84 -19.36
C GLU A 267 -5.57 8.41 -18.86
N THR A 268 -6.38 7.51 -19.42
CA THR A 268 -6.25 6.07 -19.20
C THR A 268 -5.97 5.36 -20.51
N VAL A 269 -5.14 4.32 -20.45
CA VAL A 269 -4.88 3.41 -21.57
C VAL A 269 -4.97 1.98 -21.07
N SER A 270 -5.83 1.16 -21.66
CA SER A 270 -6.16 -0.16 -21.14
C SER A 270 -6.42 -1.19 -22.24
N GLU A 271 -6.23 -2.47 -21.93
CA GLU A 271 -6.45 -3.58 -22.88
C GLU A 271 -7.94 -3.73 -23.22
N ARG A 272 -8.81 -3.59 -22.22
CA ARG A 272 -10.27 -3.57 -22.37
C ARG A 272 -10.82 -2.19 -22.02
N GLU A 273 -12.09 -1.93 -22.32
CA GLU A 273 -12.71 -0.67 -21.89
C GLU A 273 -12.74 -0.61 -20.36
N VAL A 274 -12.40 0.56 -19.82
CA VAL A 274 -12.67 0.84 -18.41
C VAL A 274 -14.17 1.10 -18.24
N SER A 275 -14.77 0.68 -17.12
CA SER A 275 -16.19 0.91 -16.83
C SER A 275 -16.44 2.22 -16.09
N ALA A 276 -15.45 2.71 -15.34
CA ALA A 276 -15.54 3.94 -14.57
C ALA A 276 -14.16 4.57 -14.39
N ILE A 277 -14.13 5.90 -14.41
CA ILE A 277 -13.01 6.72 -13.94
C ILE A 277 -13.56 7.63 -12.84
N GLU A 278 -13.00 7.53 -11.64
CA GLU A 278 -13.50 8.22 -10.45
C GLU A 278 -12.44 9.13 -9.86
N ILE A 279 -12.85 10.36 -9.57
CA ILE A 279 -12.07 11.32 -8.79
C ILE A 279 -12.54 11.22 -7.34
N LEU A 280 -11.62 10.87 -6.46
CA LEU A 280 -11.85 10.69 -5.04
C LEU A 280 -11.40 11.94 -4.28
N VAL A 281 -12.21 12.38 -3.32
CA VAL A 281 -11.85 13.39 -2.32
C VAL A 281 -12.13 12.80 -0.94
N ASN A 282 -11.10 12.64 -0.10
CA ASN A 282 -11.21 12.05 1.24
C ASN A 282 -11.95 10.68 1.27
N GLY A 283 -11.77 9.89 0.21
CA GLY A 283 -12.35 8.54 0.06
C GLY A 283 -13.76 8.53 -0.51
N VAL A 284 -14.33 9.68 -0.88
CA VAL A 284 -15.65 9.81 -1.51
C VAL A 284 -15.49 10.11 -2.99
N VAL A 285 -16.31 9.49 -3.83
CA VAL A 285 -16.38 9.81 -5.26
C VAL A 285 -16.96 11.22 -5.43
N ALA A 286 -16.10 12.20 -5.72
CA ALA A 286 -16.48 13.58 -5.99
C ALA A 286 -16.96 13.77 -7.44
N ALA A 287 -16.45 12.95 -8.36
CA ALA A 287 -16.93 12.88 -9.72
C ALA A 287 -16.72 11.46 -10.28
N SER A 288 -17.72 10.97 -11.00
CA SER A 288 -17.62 9.76 -11.83
C SER A 288 -17.74 10.16 -13.30
N ILE A 289 -16.81 9.68 -14.12
CA ILE A 289 -16.71 10.02 -15.53
C ILE A 289 -17.11 8.78 -16.33
N ALA A 290 -18.20 8.90 -17.09
CA ALA A 290 -18.57 7.93 -18.10
C ALA A 290 -17.46 7.88 -19.17
N PRO A 291 -16.86 6.71 -19.43
CA PRO A 291 -15.79 6.56 -20.42
C PRO A 291 -16.28 6.87 -21.84
N ASP A 292 -15.65 7.86 -22.49
CA ASP A 292 -15.77 8.08 -23.94
C ASP A 292 -14.51 7.52 -24.59
N SER A 293 -14.55 6.23 -24.89
CA SER A 293 -13.37 5.43 -25.24
C SER A 293 -13.05 5.49 -26.74
N THR A 294 -11.78 5.69 -27.06
CA THR A 294 -11.26 5.60 -28.43
C THR A 294 -10.22 4.48 -28.55
N LYS A 295 -10.02 3.95 -29.76
CA LYS A 295 -8.96 2.98 -30.02
C LYS A 295 -7.64 3.68 -30.32
N THR A 296 -6.57 3.24 -29.66
CA THR A 296 -5.20 3.60 -30.02
C THR A 296 -4.76 2.89 -31.30
N SER A 297 -3.65 3.32 -31.91
CA SER A 297 -3.05 2.65 -33.07
C SER A 297 -2.62 1.21 -32.79
N GLN A 298 -2.39 0.85 -31.51
CA GLN A 298 -2.05 -0.51 -31.07
C GLN A 298 -3.28 -1.32 -30.64
N GLY A 299 -4.50 -0.81 -30.84
CA GLY A 299 -5.75 -1.51 -30.53
C GLY A 299 -6.19 -1.46 -29.05
N ALA A 300 -5.40 -0.86 -28.17
CA ALA A 300 -5.81 -0.57 -26.78
C ALA A 300 -6.92 0.50 -26.74
N TRP A 301 -7.68 0.53 -25.65
CA TRP A 301 -8.69 1.55 -25.37
C TRP A 301 -8.08 2.73 -24.62
N LYS A 302 -8.43 3.94 -25.03
CA LYS A 302 -7.97 5.19 -24.42
C LYS A 302 -9.14 6.08 -24.06
N VAL A 303 -9.09 6.67 -22.88
CA VAL A 303 -10.01 7.73 -22.43
C VAL A 303 -9.17 8.94 -22.02
N SER A 304 -9.58 10.13 -22.47
CA SER A 304 -9.04 11.39 -21.99
C SER A 304 -10.17 12.22 -21.40
N ALA A 305 -9.99 12.74 -20.20
CA ALA A 305 -11.02 13.49 -19.51
C ALA A 305 -10.43 14.69 -18.74
N ARG A 306 -11.24 15.73 -18.64
CA ARG A 306 -10.97 16.90 -17.80
C ARG A 306 -12.18 17.17 -16.92
N ARG A 307 -11.96 17.39 -15.62
CA ARG A 307 -13.01 17.76 -14.66
C ARG A 307 -12.49 18.82 -13.71
N VAL A 308 -13.38 19.72 -13.27
CA VAL A 308 -13.08 20.67 -12.21
C VAL A 308 -13.84 20.20 -10.97
N ILE A 309 -13.14 20.03 -9.86
CA ILE A 309 -13.72 19.69 -8.57
C ILE A 309 -13.58 20.86 -7.59
N GLU A 310 -14.47 20.93 -6.62
CA GLU A 310 -14.47 21.93 -5.57
C GLU A 310 -13.99 21.32 -4.25
N LEU A 311 -13.01 21.97 -3.61
CA LEU A 311 -12.44 21.59 -2.33
C LEU A 311 -12.78 22.65 -1.29
N ARG A 312 -13.53 22.25 -0.26
CA ARG A 312 -14.06 23.15 0.77
C ARG A 312 -13.27 23.11 2.08
N GLU A 313 -12.50 22.06 2.28
CA GLU A 313 -11.63 21.87 3.44
C GLU A 313 -10.36 21.12 3.02
N SER A 314 -9.40 21.04 3.93
CA SER A 314 -8.20 20.25 3.71
C SER A 314 -8.56 18.82 3.37
N SER A 315 -7.93 18.30 2.33
CA SER A 315 -8.30 17.02 1.74
C SER A 315 -7.09 16.33 1.11
N TRP A 316 -7.32 15.12 0.67
CA TRP A 316 -6.53 14.51 -0.38
C TRP A 316 -7.43 14.23 -1.59
N VAL A 317 -6.81 14.24 -2.77
CA VAL A 317 -7.45 13.89 -4.05
C VAL A 317 -6.74 12.67 -4.61
N ALA A 318 -7.47 11.72 -5.20
CA ALA A 318 -6.87 10.64 -5.98
C ALA A 318 -7.76 10.31 -7.18
N VAL A 319 -7.20 9.63 -8.18
CA VAL A 319 -7.98 9.10 -9.31
C VAL A 319 -7.85 7.59 -9.32
N ARG A 320 -8.96 6.90 -9.60
CA ARG A 320 -8.96 5.47 -9.88
C ARG A 320 -9.76 5.13 -11.12
N CYS A 321 -9.42 4.02 -11.76
CA CYS A 321 -10.22 3.44 -12.83
C CYS A 321 -10.34 1.93 -12.66
N VAL A 322 -11.42 1.38 -13.23
CA VAL A 322 -11.75 -0.04 -13.15
C VAL A 322 -11.95 -0.59 -14.56
N GLU A 323 -11.24 -1.68 -14.89
CA GLU A 323 -11.42 -2.46 -16.11
C GLU A 323 -12.13 -3.78 -15.76
N PRO A 324 -13.40 -3.97 -16.14
CA PRO A 324 -14.09 -5.25 -15.97
C PRO A 324 -13.52 -6.30 -16.94
N ARG A 325 -13.57 -7.56 -16.52
CA ARG A 325 -13.19 -8.73 -17.33
C ARG A 325 -14.39 -9.63 -17.54
N ASP A 326 -14.34 -10.40 -18.63
CA ASP A 326 -15.41 -11.31 -19.06
C ASP A 326 -15.74 -12.39 -18.00
N ASP A 327 -14.79 -12.70 -17.12
CA ASP A 327 -14.93 -13.65 -16.00
C ASP A 327 -15.49 -13.00 -14.70
N GLY A 328 -15.97 -11.76 -14.78
CA GLY A 328 -16.52 -11.00 -13.65
C GLY A 328 -15.46 -10.34 -12.76
N ARG A 329 -14.17 -10.64 -12.98
CA ARG A 329 -13.08 -10.04 -12.22
C ARG A 329 -12.80 -8.62 -12.69
N LYS A 330 -12.06 -7.87 -11.89
CA LYS A 330 -11.77 -6.45 -12.16
C LYS A 330 -10.28 -6.22 -12.08
N ARG A 331 -9.74 -5.51 -13.07
CA ARG A 331 -8.43 -4.85 -12.97
C ARG A 331 -8.66 -3.39 -12.61
N PHE A 332 -7.64 -2.76 -12.06
CA PHE A 332 -7.75 -1.37 -11.65
C PHE A 332 -6.43 -0.64 -11.80
N ALA A 333 -6.52 0.68 -11.80
CA ALA A 333 -5.41 1.55 -11.46
C ALA A 333 -5.84 2.61 -10.45
N HIS A 334 -4.92 3.04 -9.59
CA HIS A 334 -5.15 4.03 -8.54
C HIS A 334 -3.90 4.91 -8.36
N THR A 335 -4.03 6.23 -8.48
CA THR A 335 -2.91 7.16 -8.26
C THR A 335 -2.53 7.25 -6.79
N ALA A 336 -1.31 7.66 -6.47
CA ALA A 336 -1.07 8.22 -5.14
C ALA A 336 -1.92 9.50 -4.94
N PRO A 337 -2.17 9.91 -3.68
CA PRO A 337 -2.95 11.09 -3.40
C PRO A 337 -2.15 12.37 -3.64
N TRP A 338 -2.81 13.38 -4.22
CA TRP A 338 -2.44 14.78 -4.00
C TRP A 338 -2.92 15.21 -2.62
N ARG A 339 -2.17 16.08 -1.94
CA ARG A 339 -2.56 16.62 -0.63
C ARG A 339 -2.92 18.08 -0.76
N VAL A 340 -3.99 18.49 -0.08
CA VAL A 340 -4.48 19.86 -0.12
C VAL A 340 -4.68 20.36 1.31
N SER A 341 -3.95 21.39 1.68
CA SER A 341 -4.08 22.11 2.95
C SER A 341 -4.82 23.42 2.72
N ILE A 342 -5.94 23.62 3.40
CA ILE A 342 -6.72 24.87 3.34
C ILE A 342 -6.69 25.57 4.70
N GLY A 343 -6.06 26.74 4.73
CA GLY A 343 -5.90 27.54 5.94
C GLY A 343 -5.02 26.89 7.00
N GLY A 344 -4.07 26.03 6.61
CA GLY A 344 -3.17 25.33 7.53
C GLY A 344 -3.84 24.30 8.44
N ARG A 345 -5.10 23.92 8.15
CA ARG A 345 -5.86 22.97 8.97
C ARG A 345 -5.60 21.52 8.52
N PRO A 346 -5.60 20.53 9.43
CA PRO A 346 -5.52 19.13 9.04
C PRO A 346 -6.85 18.64 8.43
N ILE A 347 -6.81 17.52 7.71
CA ILE A 347 -8.00 16.81 7.21
C ILE A 347 -8.82 16.30 8.38
N ASN A 348 -10.12 16.57 8.47
CA ASN A 348 -10.96 16.00 9.52
C ASN A 348 -11.30 14.54 9.18
N PRO A 349 -10.84 13.54 9.95
CA PRO A 349 -11.22 12.15 9.69
C PRO A 349 -12.68 11.91 10.05
N ARG A 350 -13.29 10.91 9.43
CA ARG A 350 -14.62 10.46 9.85
C ARG A 350 -14.53 9.82 11.24
N ARG A 351 -15.48 10.13 12.11
CA ARG A 351 -15.50 9.63 13.48
C ARG A 351 -15.46 8.10 13.56
N GLU A 352 -16.29 7.43 12.76
CA GLU A 352 -16.38 5.96 12.69
C GLU A 352 -15.04 5.29 12.30
N GLN A 353 -14.21 5.97 11.50
CA GLN A 353 -12.90 5.46 11.08
C GLN A 353 -11.89 5.53 12.23
N VAL A 354 -11.89 6.63 12.99
CA VAL A 354 -11.02 6.79 14.15
C VAL A 354 -11.44 5.82 15.27
N GLU A 355 -12.74 5.72 15.55
CA GLU A 355 -13.29 4.79 16.54
C GLU A 355 -12.97 3.34 16.18
N TYR A 356 -12.98 2.99 14.89
CA TYR A 356 -12.52 1.69 14.42
C TYR A 356 -11.06 1.41 14.78
N PHE A 357 -10.13 2.33 14.48
CA PHE A 357 -8.71 2.13 14.81
C PHE A 357 -8.45 2.07 16.32
N VAL A 358 -9.16 2.89 17.10
CA VAL A 358 -9.12 2.85 18.57
C VAL A 358 -9.56 1.48 19.08
N GLY A 359 -10.73 1.00 18.65
CA GLY A 359 -11.24 -0.31 19.06
C GLY A 359 -10.36 -1.47 18.61
N LEU A 360 -9.76 -1.37 17.41
CA LEU A 360 -8.79 -2.34 16.93
C LEU A 360 -7.55 -2.40 17.83
N MET A 361 -6.97 -1.26 18.20
CA MET A 361 -5.81 -1.22 19.10
C MET A 361 -6.16 -1.72 20.50
N GLU A 362 -7.34 -1.40 21.04
CA GLU A 362 -7.80 -1.94 22.32
C GLU A 362 -7.92 -3.47 22.29
N SER A 363 -8.52 -4.02 21.22
CA SER A 363 -8.61 -5.47 21.00
C SER A 363 -7.23 -6.11 20.90
N GLU A 364 -6.30 -5.52 20.15
CA GLU A 364 -4.97 -6.07 20.00
C GLU A 364 -4.14 -5.95 21.29
N ILE A 365 -4.26 -4.87 22.07
CA ILE A 365 -3.64 -4.80 23.40
C ILE A 365 -4.14 -5.94 24.29
N GLN A 366 -5.44 -6.23 24.28
CA GLN A 366 -5.99 -7.33 25.06
C GLN A 366 -5.49 -8.69 24.55
N ARG A 367 -5.48 -8.91 23.23
CA ARG A 367 -5.00 -10.15 22.60
C ARG A 367 -3.52 -10.42 22.88
N ASN A 368 -2.72 -9.37 23.03
CA ASN A 368 -1.27 -9.47 23.16
C ASN A 368 -0.76 -9.38 24.60
N ARG A 369 -1.61 -9.05 25.58
CA ARG A 369 -1.21 -8.73 26.97
C ARG A 369 -0.37 -9.82 27.66
N GLU A 370 -0.71 -11.08 27.44
CA GLU A 370 -0.07 -12.23 28.09
C GLU A 370 1.02 -12.88 27.23
N ILE A 371 1.19 -12.41 25.98
CA ILE A 371 2.05 -13.03 24.98
C ILE A 371 3.25 -12.14 24.65
N LEU A 372 3.03 -10.83 24.48
CA LEU A 372 4.09 -9.89 24.16
C LEU A 372 4.81 -9.41 25.41
N LYS A 373 6.11 -9.16 25.26
CA LYS A 373 6.92 -8.46 26.27
C LYS A 373 6.42 -7.02 26.46
N PRO A 374 6.62 -6.41 27.65
CA PRO A 374 6.12 -5.07 27.95
C PRO A 374 6.49 -4.00 26.91
N GLU A 375 7.71 -4.02 26.40
CA GLU A 375 8.22 -3.09 25.39
C GLU A 375 7.49 -3.23 24.03
N ALA A 376 7.14 -4.45 23.62
CA ALA A 376 6.38 -4.70 22.41
C ALA A 376 4.90 -4.34 22.58
N LEU A 377 4.32 -4.61 23.77
CA LEU A 377 2.94 -4.21 24.08
C LEU A 377 2.81 -2.68 24.16
N ALA A 378 3.84 -1.98 24.61
CA ALA A 378 3.86 -0.52 24.69
C ALA A 378 3.70 0.15 23.32
N GLU A 379 4.14 -0.49 22.22
CA GLU A 379 3.95 0.04 20.86
C GLU A 379 2.47 0.07 20.46
N PHE A 380 1.69 -0.96 20.82
CA PHE A 380 0.23 -0.94 20.62
C PHE A 380 -0.44 0.15 21.47
N GLN A 381 0.03 0.36 22.70
CA GLN A 381 -0.46 1.44 23.57
C GLN A 381 -0.13 2.83 23.01
N GLN A 382 1.06 2.99 22.43
CA GLN A 382 1.45 4.21 21.73
C GLN A 382 0.56 4.47 20.50
N ALA A 383 0.32 3.44 19.67
CA ALA A 383 -0.60 3.56 18.53
C ALA A 383 -2.02 3.93 18.99
N LEU A 384 -2.55 3.28 20.04
CA LEU A 384 -3.84 3.61 20.63
C LEU A 384 -3.93 5.09 21.05
N LYS A 385 -2.88 5.61 21.72
CA LYS A 385 -2.81 7.02 22.12
C LYS A 385 -2.91 7.94 20.90
N ILE A 386 -2.12 7.67 19.86
CA ILE A 386 -2.09 8.46 18.63
C ILE A 386 -3.47 8.48 17.95
N TYR A 387 -4.14 7.33 17.84
CA TYR A 387 -5.50 7.28 17.27
C TYR A 387 -6.52 8.03 18.13
N ARG A 388 -6.46 7.92 19.46
CA ARG A 388 -7.37 8.66 20.37
C ARG A 388 -7.20 10.18 20.27
N GLU A 389 -5.99 10.67 20.04
CA GLU A 389 -5.72 12.11 19.84
C GLU A 389 -6.42 12.69 18.59
N LEU A 390 -6.90 11.83 17.67
CA LEU A 390 -7.69 12.25 16.51
C LEU A 390 -9.18 12.45 16.81
N LEU A 391 -9.71 11.84 17.88
CA LEU A 391 -11.15 11.88 18.21
C LEU A 391 -11.71 13.29 18.41
N PRO A 392 -11.00 14.27 19.03
CA PRO A 392 -11.54 15.61 19.23
C PRO A 392 -11.84 16.37 17.93
N ARG A 393 -11.17 16.03 16.82
CA ARG A 393 -11.34 16.68 15.51
C ARG A 393 -12.05 15.81 14.48
N ALA A 394 -12.39 14.57 14.83
CA ALA A 394 -13.10 13.65 13.96
C ALA A 394 -14.58 14.07 13.84
N ARG A 395 -15.13 14.03 12.63
CA ARG A 395 -16.49 14.50 12.30
C ARG A 395 -17.42 13.40 11.86
#